data_AF-A0A2V6FQZ2-F1
#
_entry.id   AF-A0A2V6FQZ2-F1
#
_cell.length_a   1.000
_cell.length_b   1.000
_cell.length_c   1.000
_cell.angle_alpha   90.00
_cell.angle_beta   90.00
_cell.angle_gamma   90.00
#
_symmetry.space_group_name_H-M   'P 1'
#
loop_
_entity.id
_entity.type
_entity.pdbx_description
1 polymer ?
#
loop_
_entity_poly.entity_id
_entity_poly.type
_entity_poly.pdbx_seq_one_letter_code
_entity_poly.pdbx_strand_id
1 'polypeptide(L)'
;MKSVLFVCTGNVCRSPIAEGLFRRLLGNRKDIEVASAGVHAVRGQPPSSHAIEVCAEEGAGIGNLRSQPLTGALVERATHIFAMTGAHVEAIQMLFPNAADKTFLLREFEEAGATCWRDVPDPIGLGRDVYNSCAETIKNALPSVLAFVEESEVVVRSGGRSGGASTYLMSDLPHSTEPSLGAPSGGLRKVDPEIYDAVAAEEKRQRENIELIASENFTSRAVMEAQGSVLTNKYAEGYPAKRWYGGCENVDTVESLAIDRAKRLFGAEHVNVQPHSGSQANMAVYFSMLKVGDKILTMNLAHGGHLTHGHPANFSGKFYQVTHYGVAEKTEQIDYDALEKLANETKPAMITAGASAYPRTLDFPRLRHIADACGALLFIDMAHVAGLVAGGQHPSPIPHAQFVTTTTHKSLRGPRGGIVLCEEKYAKQIDSMVFPGIQGGPLMHVIAAKAVCFHEALQPQFREYQKQVVTNAKALAAGLSKHG
;
A
#
# COMPACT_ATOMS: atom_id res chain seq x y z
N MET A 1 -3.72 -39.31 21.41
CA MET A 1 -3.48 -39.26 19.96
C MET A 1 -3.57 -37.80 19.55
N LYS A 2 -2.51 -37.24 18.97
CA LYS A 2 -2.52 -35.84 18.52
C LYS A 2 -3.20 -35.76 17.16
N SER A 3 -3.94 -34.69 16.91
CA SER A 3 -4.63 -34.45 15.65
C SER A 3 -4.18 -33.11 15.07
N VAL A 4 -3.63 -33.14 13.86
CA VAL A 4 -3.12 -31.98 13.13
C VAL A 4 -4.08 -31.66 12.00
N LEU A 5 -4.50 -30.39 11.92
CA LEU A 5 -5.40 -29.91 10.87
C LEU A 5 -4.75 -28.78 10.06
N PHE A 6 -4.55 -28.99 8.77
CA PHE A 6 -4.08 -27.94 7.85
C PHE A 6 -5.26 -27.20 7.22
N VAL A 7 -5.22 -25.87 7.23
CA VAL A 7 -6.36 -25.05 6.76
C VAL A 7 -5.93 -24.04 5.69
N CYS A 8 -6.61 -24.06 4.54
CA CYS A 8 -6.49 -23.03 3.51
C CYS A 8 -7.86 -22.51 3.07
N THR A 9 -7.95 -21.84 1.92
CA THR A 9 -9.22 -21.26 1.44
C THR A 9 -10.19 -22.35 0.95
N GLY A 10 -9.85 -23.02 -0.16
CA GLY A 10 -10.74 -23.97 -0.84
C GLY A 10 -10.49 -25.45 -0.58
N ASN A 11 -9.43 -25.80 0.18
CA ASN A 11 -9.01 -27.18 0.44
C ASN A 11 -8.77 -28.04 -0.83
N VAL A 12 -8.21 -27.41 -1.86
CA VAL A 12 -7.88 -28.08 -3.15
C VAL A 12 -6.41 -27.90 -3.58
N CYS A 13 -5.66 -27.00 -2.94
CA CYS A 13 -4.25 -26.72 -3.26
C CYS A 13 -3.36 -26.85 -2.01
N ARG A 14 -3.20 -25.74 -1.26
CA ARG A 14 -2.26 -25.62 -0.13
C ARG A 14 -2.45 -26.63 1.00
N SER A 15 -3.67 -26.74 1.55
CA SER A 15 -3.89 -27.64 2.69
C SER A 15 -3.85 -29.14 2.35
N PRO A 16 -4.30 -29.60 1.16
CA PRO A 16 -4.01 -30.96 0.69
C PRO A 16 -2.51 -31.25 0.50
N ILE A 17 -1.75 -30.29 -0.04
CA ILE A 17 -0.28 -30.42 -0.19
C ILE A 17 0.37 -30.63 1.18
N ALA A 18 0.02 -29.79 2.17
CA ALA A 18 0.51 -29.91 3.53
C ALA A 18 0.14 -31.25 4.18
N GLU A 19 -1.11 -31.70 4.04
CA GLU A 19 -1.55 -33.02 4.54
C GLU A 19 -0.74 -34.17 3.92
N GLY A 20 -0.54 -34.15 2.60
CA GLY A 20 0.22 -35.18 1.90
C GLY A 20 1.67 -35.26 2.35
N LEU A 21 2.37 -34.13 2.31
CA LEU A 21 3.77 -34.04 2.69
C LEU A 21 3.97 -34.37 4.17
N PHE A 22 3.06 -33.95 5.05
CA PHE A 22 3.13 -34.26 6.48
C PHE A 22 2.88 -35.76 6.74
N ARG A 23 1.94 -36.40 6.02
CA ARG A 23 1.78 -37.87 6.10
C ARG A 23 3.05 -38.62 5.72
N ARG A 24 3.71 -38.18 4.65
CA ARG A 24 5.00 -38.76 4.24
C ARG A 24 6.04 -38.59 5.34
N LEU A 25 6.11 -37.41 5.95
CA LEU A 25 7.04 -37.13 7.06
C LEU A 25 6.77 -38.01 8.29
N LEU A 26 5.49 -38.28 8.60
CA LEU A 26 5.09 -39.15 9.72
C LEU A 26 5.40 -40.65 9.47
N GLY A 27 5.48 -41.09 8.21
CA GLY A 27 5.71 -42.50 7.87
C GLY A 27 4.63 -43.43 8.44
N ASN A 28 5.04 -44.45 9.20
CA ASN A 28 4.13 -45.47 9.78
C ASN A 28 3.62 -45.12 11.19
N ARG A 29 3.84 -43.88 11.65
CA ARG A 29 3.38 -43.44 12.97
C ARG A 29 1.86 -43.43 13.06
N LYS A 30 1.35 -43.80 14.25
CA LYS A 30 -0.10 -43.87 14.54
C LYS A 30 -0.51 -42.99 15.71
N ASP A 31 0.43 -42.30 16.33
CA ASP A 31 0.21 -41.42 17.48
C ASP A 31 -0.25 -40.00 17.07
N ILE A 32 -0.04 -39.64 15.80
CA ILE A 32 -0.45 -38.37 15.18
C ILE A 32 -1.34 -38.67 13.97
N GLU A 33 -2.56 -38.13 13.99
CA GLU A 33 -3.46 -38.12 12.84
C GLU A 33 -3.39 -36.76 12.14
N VAL A 34 -3.56 -36.75 10.81
CA VAL A 34 -3.52 -35.53 10.00
C VAL A 34 -4.69 -35.46 9.03
N ALA A 35 -5.27 -34.27 8.94
CA ALA A 35 -6.33 -33.92 8.00
C ALA A 35 -6.13 -32.49 7.47
N SER A 36 -6.89 -32.14 6.44
CA SER A 36 -6.99 -30.79 5.92
C SER A 36 -8.43 -30.35 5.72
N ALA A 37 -8.66 -29.05 5.76
CA ALA A 37 -9.94 -28.42 5.51
C ALA A 37 -9.76 -27.04 4.87
N GLY A 38 -10.87 -26.36 4.57
CA GLY A 38 -10.83 -24.99 4.08
C GLY A 38 -11.97 -24.12 4.60
N VAL A 39 -11.66 -22.85 4.86
CA VAL A 39 -12.61 -21.87 5.41
C VAL A 39 -13.76 -21.54 4.46
N HIS A 40 -13.56 -21.74 3.15
CA HIS A 40 -14.56 -21.55 2.09
C HIS A 40 -14.60 -22.75 1.12
N ALA A 41 -14.27 -23.95 1.62
CA ALA A 41 -14.23 -25.14 0.77
C ALA A 41 -15.64 -25.65 0.42
N VAL A 42 -15.86 -25.89 -0.87
CA VAL A 42 -16.99 -26.70 -1.35
C VAL A 42 -16.62 -28.16 -1.12
N ARG A 43 -17.52 -28.96 -0.54
CA ARG A 43 -17.26 -30.37 -0.22
C ARG A 43 -17.12 -31.23 -1.49
N GLY A 44 -16.14 -32.13 -1.52
CA GLY A 44 -16.06 -33.22 -2.49
C GLY A 44 -15.23 -32.95 -3.74
N GLN A 45 -14.57 -31.80 -3.87
CA GLN A 45 -13.69 -31.51 -5.00
C GLN A 45 -12.34 -32.25 -4.83
N PRO A 46 -11.76 -32.78 -5.92
CA PRO A 46 -10.40 -33.31 -5.86
C PRO A 46 -9.38 -32.16 -5.71
N PRO A 47 -8.17 -32.44 -5.18
CA PRO A 47 -7.06 -31.50 -5.30
C PRO A 47 -6.81 -31.14 -6.77
N SER A 48 -6.30 -29.93 -7.02
CA SER A 48 -5.92 -29.50 -8.37
C SER A 48 -4.87 -30.45 -8.97
N SER A 49 -4.87 -30.61 -10.30
CA SER A 49 -3.91 -31.48 -11.02
C SER A 49 -2.46 -31.17 -10.66
N HIS A 50 -2.07 -29.89 -10.67
CA HIS A 50 -0.71 -29.49 -10.28
C HIS A 50 -0.39 -29.85 -8.82
N ALA A 51 -1.33 -29.70 -7.87
CA ALA A 51 -1.10 -30.14 -6.49
C ALA A 51 -0.87 -31.66 -6.38
N ILE A 52 -1.58 -32.46 -7.18
CA ILE A 52 -1.39 -33.92 -7.23
C ILE A 52 0.01 -34.24 -7.79
N GLU A 53 0.39 -33.60 -8.89
CA GLU A 53 1.67 -33.81 -9.56
C GLU A 53 2.86 -33.47 -8.64
N VAL A 54 2.89 -32.28 -8.04
CA VAL A 54 4.00 -31.86 -7.18
C VAL A 54 4.15 -32.74 -5.93
N CYS A 55 3.03 -33.17 -5.33
CA CYS A 55 3.10 -34.08 -4.20
C CYS A 55 3.49 -35.50 -4.63
N ALA A 56 3.11 -35.96 -5.83
CA ALA A 56 3.52 -37.28 -6.34
C ALA A 56 5.03 -37.36 -6.59
N GLU A 57 5.67 -36.28 -7.05
CA GLU A 57 7.14 -36.18 -7.19
C GLU A 57 7.85 -36.28 -5.85
N GLU A 58 7.24 -35.69 -4.82
CA GLU A 58 7.61 -35.85 -3.42
C GLU A 58 7.06 -37.14 -2.80
N GLY A 59 6.66 -38.14 -3.60
CA GLY A 59 6.11 -39.44 -3.18
C GLY A 59 5.01 -39.39 -2.09
N ALA A 60 4.23 -38.31 -2.08
CA ALA A 60 3.12 -38.05 -1.19
C ALA A 60 1.80 -38.03 -2.00
N GLY A 61 1.20 -39.20 -2.23
CA GLY A 61 -0.01 -39.28 -3.04
C GLY A 61 -1.24 -38.61 -2.39
N ILE A 62 -1.75 -37.53 -2.98
CA ILE A 62 -2.94 -36.81 -2.49
C ILE A 62 -4.20 -36.96 -3.36
N GLY A 63 -4.16 -37.72 -4.46
CA GLY A 63 -5.28 -37.82 -5.43
C GLY A 63 -6.60 -38.36 -4.87
N ASN A 64 -6.54 -39.09 -3.75
CA ASN A 64 -7.73 -39.61 -3.07
C ASN A 64 -8.36 -38.62 -2.09
N LEU A 65 -7.69 -37.50 -1.79
CA LEU A 65 -8.25 -36.48 -0.90
C LEU A 65 -9.45 -35.81 -1.56
N ARG A 66 -10.37 -35.34 -0.73
CA ARG A 66 -11.54 -34.58 -1.17
C ARG A 66 -11.69 -33.38 -0.27
N SER A 67 -11.93 -32.22 -0.88
CA SER A 67 -12.12 -30.99 -0.15
C SER A 67 -13.26 -31.12 0.85
N GLN A 68 -13.10 -30.50 2.02
CA GLN A 68 -14.13 -30.42 3.05
C GLN A 68 -14.11 -29.03 3.71
N PRO A 69 -15.29 -28.47 4.01
CA PRO A 69 -15.37 -27.23 4.77
C PRO A 69 -14.80 -27.42 6.16
N LEU A 70 -14.18 -26.37 6.69
CA LEU A 70 -13.81 -26.30 8.09
C LEU A 70 -15.09 -26.34 8.93
N THR A 71 -15.16 -27.24 9.91
CA THR A 71 -16.33 -27.43 10.77
C THR A 71 -15.91 -27.45 12.24
N GLY A 72 -16.86 -27.15 13.14
CA GLY A 72 -16.62 -27.22 14.58
C GLY A 72 -16.11 -28.58 15.03
N ALA A 73 -16.62 -29.68 14.48
CA ALA A 73 -16.15 -31.03 14.82
C ALA A 73 -14.68 -31.28 14.42
N LEU A 74 -14.23 -30.76 13.26
CA LEU A 74 -12.83 -30.85 12.86
C LEU A 74 -11.93 -30.01 13.78
N VAL A 75 -12.39 -28.81 14.12
CA VAL A 75 -11.68 -27.88 15.00
C VAL A 75 -11.58 -28.41 16.43
N GLU A 76 -12.66 -28.99 16.97
CA GLU A 76 -12.69 -29.60 18.29
C GLU A 76 -11.76 -30.80 18.38
N ARG A 77 -11.78 -31.67 17.35
CA ARG A 77 -10.89 -32.85 17.28
C ARG A 77 -9.42 -32.46 17.14
N ALA A 78 -9.11 -31.38 16.42
CA ALA A 78 -7.75 -30.93 16.20
C ALA A 78 -7.09 -30.52 17.53
N THR A 79 -5.91 -31.07 17.78
CA THR A 79 -5.01 -30.60 18.85
C THR A 79 -4.17 -29.42 18.39
N HIS A 80 -3.88 -29.34 17.09
CA HIS A 80 -3.09 -28.28 16.47
C HIS A 80 -3.68 -27.96 15.09
N ILE A 81 -3.82 -26.68 14.78
CA ILE A 81 -4.34 -26.17 13.52
C ILE A 81 -3.28 -25.28 12.89
N PHE A 82 -2.85 -25.61 11.67
CA PHE A 82 -1.86 -24.81 10.93
C PHE A 82 -2.53 -24.19 9.72
N ALA A 83 -2.65 -22.87 9.75
CA ALA A 83 -3.29 -22.09 8.72
C ALA A 83 -2.26 -21.60 7.70
N MET A 84 -2.67 -21.50 6.43
CA MET A 84 -1.75 -21.11 5.35
C MET A 84 -1.50 -19.60 5.28
N THR A 85 -2.37 -18.78 5.87
CA THR A 85 -2.24 -17.31 5.85
C THR A 85 -2.77 -16.71 7.15
N GLY A 86 -2.36 -15.48 7.47
CA GLY A 86 -2.90 -14.73 8.61
C GLY A 86 -4.43 -14.58 8.54
N ALA A 87 -4.98 -14.32 7.35
CA ALA A 87 -6.43 -14.26 7.16
C ALA A 87 -7.16 -15.59 7.46
N HIS A 88 -6.51 -16.74 7.27
CA HIS A 88 -7.07 -18.02 7.68
C HIS A 88 -7.05 -18.18 9.21
N VAL A 89 -5.99 -17.74 9.89
CA VAL A 89 -5.93 -17.73 11.36
C VAL A 89 -7.07 -16.89 11.92
N GLU A 90 -7.23 -15.66 11.41
CA GLU A 90 -8.32 -14.75 11.79
C GLU A 90 -9.70 -15.39 11.54
N ALA A 91 -9.92 -15.99 10.37
CA ALA A 91 -11.18 -16.66 10.07
C ALA A 91 -11.49 -17.82 11.02
N ILE A 92 -10.48 -18.63 11.37
CA ILE A 92 -10.63 -19.72 12.35
C ILE A 92 -10.99 -19.16 13.73
N GLN A 93 -10.29 -18.11 14.18
CA GLN A 93 -10.52 -17.50 15.50
C GLN A 93 -11.89 -16.81 15.58
N MET A 94 -12.35 -16.20 14.49
CA MET A 94 -13.67 -15.58 14.41
C MET A 94 -14.80 -16.62 14.44
N LEU A 95 -14.65 -17.71 13.66
CA LEU A 95 -15.66 -18.77 13.57
C LEU A 95 -15.65 -19.71 14.78
N PHE A 96 -14.46 -19.92 15.38
CA PHE A 96 -14.22 -20.85 16.47
C PHE A 96 -13.27 -20.24 17.52
N PRO A 97 -13.73 -19.29 18.34
CA PRO A 97 -12.88 -18.58 19.30
C PRO A 97 -12.09 -19.49 20.27
N ASN A 98 -12.68 -20.63 20.63
CA ASN A 98 -12.07 -21.63 21.52
C ASN A 98 -10.89 -22.39 20.90
N ALA A 99 -10.54 -22.11 19.64
CA ALA A 99 -9.42 -22.74 18.96
C ALA A 99 -8.22 -21.79 18.78
N ALA A 100 -8.28 -20.57 19.30
CA ALA A 100 -7.24 -19.57 19.14
C ALA A 100 -5.88 -20.02 19.70
N ASP A 101 -5.88 -20.71 20.84
CA ASP A 101 -4.70 -21.23 21.55
C ASP A 101 -4.02 -22.39 20.83
N LYS A 102 -4.71 -23.02 19.89
CA LYS A 102 -4.21 -24.16 19.10
C LYS A 102 -4.17 -23.88 17.59
N THR A 103 -4.27 -22.61 17.19
CA THR A 103 -4.20 -22.19 15.78
C THR A 103 -2.94 -21.38 15.54
N PHE A 104 -2.14 -21.81 14.58
CA PHE A 104 -0.83 -21.24 14.26
C PHE A 104 -0.71 -20.94 12.76
N LEU A 105 0.16 -20.00 12.41
CA LEU A 105 0.49 -19.73 11.02
C LEU A 105 1.62 -20.67 10.56
N LEU A 106 1.42 -21.41 9.48
CA LEU A 106 2.36 -22.47 9.07
C LEU A 106 3.81 -21.95 8.92
N ARG A 107 3.99 -20.77 8.34
CA ARG A 107 5.32 -20.23 8.05
C ARG A 107 6.05 -19.68 9.28
N GLU A 108 5.41 -19.62 10.44
CA GLU A 108 6.12 -19.35 11.71
C GLU A 108 7.09 -20.47 12.08
N PHE A 109 6.96 -21.63 11.42
CA PHE A 109 7.78 -22.81 11.62
C PHE A 109 8.87 -22.99 10.55
N GLU A 110 9.01 -22.07 9.59
CA GLU A 110 10.20 -22.03 8.72
C GLU A 110 11.43 -21.51 9.49
N GLU A 111 12.64 -21.84 9.03
CA GLU A 111 13.87 -21.33 9.64
C GLU A 111 13.90 -19.79 9.66
N ALA A 112 14.34 -19.23 10.79
CA ALA A 112 14.46 -17.79 10.97
C ALA A 112 15.36 -17.17 9.89
N GLY A 113 14.78 -16.29 9.06
CA GLY A 113 15.50 -15.62 7.96
C GLY A 113 15.29 -16.24 6.57
N ALA A 114 14.55 -17.36 6.45
CA ALA A 114 14.21 -17.95 5.15
C ALA A 114 13.40 -16.99 4.26
N THR A 115 12.65 -16.06 4.85
CA THR A 115 11.85 -15.06 4.11
C THR A 115 11.33 -13.93 5.01
N CYS A 116 10.92 -12.81 4.42
CA CYS A 116 10.12 -11.76 5.09
C CYS A 116 8.61 -11.99 4.99
N TRP A 117 8.15 -12.95 4.18
CA TRP A 117 6.74 -13.22 3.89
C TRP A 117 6.13 -14.18 4.91
N ARG A 118 5.02 -13.78 5.54
CA ARG A 118 4.35 -14.61 6.58
C ARG A 118 3.34 -15.64 6.05
N ASP A 119 2.84 -15.44 4.84
CA ASP A 119 1.78 -16.27 4.25
C ASP A 119 2.34 -17.27 3.24
N VAL A 120 1.70 -18.44 3.13
CA VAL A 120 1.90 -19.38 2.02
C VAL A 120 1.14 -18.86 0.79
N PRO A 121 1.83 -18.45 -0.29
CA PRO A 121 1.19 -17.91 -1.49
C PRO A 121 0.16 -18.87 -2.07
N ASP A 122 -0.95 -18.36 -2.59
CA ASP A 122 -1.99 -19.19 -3.20
C ASP A 122 -1.64 -19.56 -4.64
N PRO A 123 -1.41 -20.84 -4.98
CA PRO A 123 -1.03 -21.23 -6.33
C PRO A 123 -2.25 -21.43 -7.26
N ILE A 124 -3.48 -21.25 -6.77
CA ILE A 124 -4.70 -21.61 -7.50
C ILE A 124 -4.79 -20.95 -8.88
N GLY A 125 -4.99 -21.77 -9.92
CA GLY A 125 -5.13 -21.31 -11.30
C GLY A 125 -3.83 -20.81 -11.96
N LEU A 126 -2.69 -20.92 -11.27
CA LEU A 126 -1.38 -20.53 -11.76
C LEU A 126 -0.61 -21.72 -12.35
N GLY A 127 0.52 -21.40 -12.98
CA GLY A 127 1.42 -22.39 -13.58
C GLY A 127 2.07 -23.32 -12.56
N ARG A 128 2.53 -24.48 -13.04
CA ARG A 128 3.13 -25.54 -12.22
C ARG A 128 4.31 -25.07 -11.35
N ASP A 129 5.12 -24.14 -11.84
CA ASP A 129 6.26 -23.59 -11.07
C ASP A 129 5.83 -22.90 -9.77
N VAL A 130 4.63 -22.29 -9.76
CA VAL A 130 4.07 -21.67 -8.54
C VAL A 130 3.61 -22.74 -7.56
N TYR A 131 3.08 -23.86 -8.04
CA TYR A 131 2.76 -25.02 -7.20
C TYR A 131 4.02 -25.65 -6.60
N ASN A 132 5.11 -25.74 -7.37
CA ASN A 132 6.41 -26.20 -6.86
C ASN A 132 6.92 -25.30 -5.73
N SER A 133 6.93 -23.98 -5.95
CA SER A 133 7.34 -23.02 -4.92
C SER A 133 6.45 -23.07 -3.68
N CYS A 134 5.13 -23.25 -3.86
CA CYS A 134 4.19 -23.42 -2.76
C CYS A 134 4.46 -24.71 -1.96
N ALA A 135 4.70 -25.83 -2.65
CA ALA A 135 5.00 -27.11 -2.01
C ALA A 135 6.33 -27.06 -1.24
N GLU A 136 7.38 -26.46 -1.80
CA GLU A 136 8.66 -26.26 -1.11
C GLU A 136 8.52 -25.38 0.12
N THR A 137 7.77 -24.26 0.03
CA THR A 137 7.45 -23.41 1.19
C THR A 137 6.79 -24.23 2.31
N ILE A 138 5.77 -25.03 1.97
CA ILE A 138 5.09 -25.86 2.95
C ILE A 138 6.06 -26.88 3.56
N LYS A 139 6.80 -27.60 2.71
CA LYS A 139 7.75 -28.65 3.07
C LYS A 139 8.81 -28.16 4.06
N ASN A 140 9.36 -26.96 3.86
CA ASN A 140 10.38 -26.37 4.73
C ASN A 140 9.88 -26.12 6.16
N ALA A 141 8.59 -25.87 6.35
CA ALA A 141 8.01 -25.67 7.68
C ALA A 141 7.71 -26.99 8.42
N LEU A 142 7.47 -28.09 7.69
CA LEU A 142 6.92 -29.32 8.29
C LEU A 142 7.80 -30.00 9.35
N PRO A 143 9.15 -30.02 9.25
CA PRO A 143 10.00 -30.61 10.30
C PRO A 143 9.82 -29.90 11.65
N SER A 144 9.81 -28.57 11.65
CA SER A 144 9.58 -27.75 12.85
C SER A 144 8.15 -27.89 13.36
N VAL A 145 7.17 -28.00 12.46
CA VAL A 145 5.78 -28.32 12.83
C VAL A 145 5.70 -29.66 13.54
N LEU A 146 6.39 -30.70 13.04
CA LEU A 146 6.40 -32.01 13.68
C LEU A 146 7.02 -31.94 15.08
N ALA A 147 8.20 -31.32 15.22
CA ALA A 147 8.86 -31.15 16.51
C ALA A 147 7.95 -30.43 17.53
N PHE A 148 7.32 -29.33 17.11
CA PHE A 148 6.38 -28.58 17.94
C PHE A 148 5.17 -29.42 18.36
N VAL A 149 4.58 -30.17 17.41
CA VAL A 149 3.46 -31.08 17.70
C VAL A 149 3.90 -32.15 18.67
N GLU A 150 5.14 -32.63 18.65
CA GLU A 150 5.66 -33.65 19.58
C GLU A 150 5.88 -33.13 20.99
N GLU A 151 6.44 -31.93 21.12
CA GLU A 151 6.75 -31.29 22.40
C GLU A 151 5.51 -30.79 23.15
N SER A 152 4.43 -30.48 22.42
CA SER A 152 3.21 -29.92 23.01
C SER A 152 2.41 -30.95 23.82
N GLU A 153 2.10 -30.66 25.09
CA GLU A 153 1.21 -31.49 25.92
C GLU A 153 -0.25 -31.41 25.44
N VAL A 154 -0.96 -32.55 25.42
CA VAL A 154 -2.35 -32.61 24.94
C VAL A 154 -3.31 -32.10 26.02
N VAL A 155 -3.72 -30.84 25.94
CA VAL A 155 -4.76 -30.29 26.83
C VAL A 155 -6.16 -30.71 26.33
N VAL A 156 -6.65 -31.86 26.77
CA VAL A 156 -8.06 -32.25 26.55
C VAL A 156 -8.92 -31.61 27.63
N ARG A 157 -9.65 -30.53 27.30
CA ARG A 157 -10.69 -30.00 28.20
C ARG A 157 -11.97 -30.83 28.02
N SER A 158 -12.17 -31.82 28.91
CA SER A 158 -13.45 -32.53 29.07
C SER A 158 -14.54 -31.56 29.52
N GLY A 159 -15.73 -31.70 28.91
CA GLY A 159 -16.82 -30.72 29.00
C GLY A 159 -17.44 -30.50 30.37
N GLY A 160 -18.11 -29.35 30.46
CA GLY A 160 -19.27 -29.07 31.32
C GLY A 160 -19.01 -28.89 32.81
N ARG A 161 -19.01 -27.63 33.29
CA ARG A 161 -19.88 -27.18 34.40
C ARG A 161 -19.89 -25.66 34.60
N SER A 162 -21.13 -25.20 34.77
CA SER A 162 -21.66 -23.97 35.37
C SER A 162 -20.78 -23.13 36.32
N GLY A 163 -20.90 -21.81 36.16
CA GLY A 163 -21.17 -20.84 37.24
C GLY A 163 -20.07 -20.60 38.28
N GLY A 164 -19.32 -19.51 38.11
CA GLY A 164 -18.46 -18.94 39.15
C GLY A 164 -17.83 -17.63 38.66
N ALA A 165 -18.03 -16.55 39.40
CA ALA A 165 -17.60 -15.20 39.03
C ALA A 165 -16.08 -15.08 38.85
N SER A 166 -15.68 -14.36 37.80
CA SER A 166 -14.30 -13.99 37.50
C SER A 166 -13.76 -12.99 38.52
N THR A 167 -12.73 -13.36 39.26
CA THR A 167 -11.81 -12.43 39.92
C THR A 167 -10.39 -12.76 39.47
N TYR A 168 -9.91 -12.05 38.45
CA TYR A 168 -8.49 -12.04 38.09
C TYR A 168 -7.84 -10.82 38.74
N LEU A 169 -6.90 -11.07 39.65
CA LEU A 169 -5.95 -10.06 40.14
C LEU A 169 -4.68 -10.15 39.28
N MET A 170 -4.11 -8.98 38.96
CA MET A 170 -3.03 -8.81 38.01
C MET A 170 -1.65 -9.34 38.48
N SER A 171 -1.61 -10.13 39.56
CA SER A 171 -0.38 -10.64 40.21
C SER A 171 -0.06 -12.11 39.89
N ASP A 172 -0.94 -12.85 39.23
CA ASP A 172 -0.86 -14.33 39.20
C ASP A 172 -0.36 -14.92 37.87
N LEU A 173 0.54 -14.23 37.15
CA LEU A 173 1.20 -14.80 35.97
C LEU A 173 2.51 -15.51 36.35
N PRO A 174 2.69 -16.81 36.03
CA PRO A 174 3.95 -17.51 36.26
C PRO A 174 5.05 -16.99 35.32
N HIS A 175 6.27 -16.88 35.86
CA HIS A 175 7.50 -16.64 35.10
C HIS A 175 7.64 -17.70 34.00
N SER A 176 7.55 -17.28 32.74
CA SER A 176 7.83 -18.12 31.58
C SER A 176 9.21 -17.80 31.03
N THR A 177 9.96 -18.87 30.88
CA THR A 177 11.29 -19.00 30.27
C THR A 177 11.34 -18.44 28.85
N GLU A 178 12.43 -17.74 28.53
CA GLU A 178 12.71 -17.19 27.21
C GLU A 178 12.79 -18.27 26.11
N PRO A 179 12.17 -18.04 24.95
CA PRO A 179 12.61 -18.61 23.68
C PRO A 179 13.32 -17.53 22.86
N SER A 180 14.61 -17.77 22.61
CA SER A 180 15.44 -17.02 21.66
C SER A 180 14.84 -17.11 20.25
N LEU A 181 14.42 -16.00 19.64
CA LEU A 181 13.84 -16.00 18.29
C LEU A 181 14.20 -14.75 17.46
N GLY A 182 14.73 -15.03 16.27
CA GLY A 182 14.73 -14.16 15.10
C GLY A 182 13.44 -14.29 14.31
N ALA A 183 12.73 -13.18 14.12
CA ALA A 183 11.58 -12.98 13.23
C ALA A 183 11.59 -11.50 12.78
N PRO A 184 11.27 -11.15 11.52
CA PRO A 184 11.05 -9.76 11.16
C PRO A 184 9.62 -9.40 11.59
N SER A 185 9.34 -8.61 12.63
CA SER A 185 10.08 -7.58 13.33
C SER A 185 9.82 -7.70 14.84
N GLY A 186 10.57 -8.57 15.51
CA GLY A 186 10.69 -8.47 16.96
C GLY A 186 11.30 -7.13 17.38
N GLY A 187 12.04 -6.46 16.50
CA GLY A 187 12.73 -5.19 16.78
C GLY A 187 11.82 -4.13 17.39
N LEU A 188 10.74 -3.72 16.70
CA LEU A 188 9.87 -2.66 17.20
C LEU A 188 9.18 -3.07 18.51
N ARG A 189 8.54 -4.24 18.57
CA ARG A 189 7.86 -4.69 19.79
C ARG A 189 8.81 -4.87 20.99
N LYS A 190 10.06 -5.29 20.74
CA LYS A 190 11.10 -5.45 21.79
C LYS A 190 11.68 -4.10 22.24
N VAL A 191 11.85 -3.14 21.32
CA VAL A 191 12.45 -1.83 21.59
C VAL A 191 11.43 -0.85 22.15
N ASP A 192 10.23 -0.83 21.58
CA ASP A 192 9.15 0.10 21.89
C ASP A 192 7.77 -0.59 21.71
N PRO A 193 7.29 -1.32 22.74
CA PRO A 193 6.00 -2.00 22.69
C PRO A 193 4.81 -1.03 22.60
N GLU A 194 4.93 0.20 23.13
CA GLU A 194 3.85 1.19 23.08
C GLU A 194 3.59 1.65 21.64
N ILE A 195 4.66 1.94 20.89
CA ILE A 195 4.53 2.26 19.46
C ILE A 195 4.07 1.05 18.65
N TYR A 196 4.54 -0.16 18.98
CA TYR A 196 4.06 -1.37 18.33
C TYR A 196 2.54 -1.54 18.50
N ASP A 197 2.03 -1.40 19.72
CA ASP A 197 0.61 -1.55 20.03
C ASP A 197 -0.23 -0.46 19.33
N ALA A 198 0.27 0.78 19.27
CA ALA A 198 -0.38 1.86 18.53
C ALA A 198 -0.45 1.57 17.02
N VAL A 199 0.62 1.05 16.42
CA VAL A 199 0.64 0.65 15.00
C VAL A 199 -0.34 -0.49 14.73
N ALA A 200 -0.36 -1.51 15.60
CA ALA A 200 -1.30 -2.62 15.48
C ALA A 200 -2.76 -2.18 15.62
N ALA A 201 -3.04 -1.26 16.55
CA ALA A 201 -4.37 -0.67 16.71
C ALA A 201 -4.81 0.13 15.48
N GLU A 202 -3.91 0.90 14.86
CA GLU A 202 -4.21 1.63 13.62
C GLU A 202 -4.43 0.69 12.43
N GLU A 203 -3.64 -0.39 12.29
CA GLU A 203 -3.87 -1.40 11.26
C GLU A 203 -5.26 -2.04 11.40
N LYS A 204 -5.68 -2.34 12.64
CA LYS A 204 -7.03 -2.83 12.92
C LYS A 204 -8.09 -1.80 12.53
N ARG A 205 -7.93 -0.54 12.96
CA ARG A 205 -8.88 0.55 12.66
C ARG A 205 -9.07 0.73 11.15
N GLN A 206 -8.00 0.69 10.37
CA GLN A 206 -8.04 0.79 8.90
C GLN A 206 -8.77 -0.37 8.23
N ARG A 207 -8.69 -1.58 8.80
CA ARG A 207 -9.34 -2.79 8.26
C ARG A 207 -10.82 -2.86 8.59
N GLU A 208 -11.23 -2.30 9.73
CA GLU A 208 -12.59 -2.42 10.26
C GLU A 208 -13.49 -1.21 9.92
N ASN A 209 -12.93 -0.14 9.31
CA ASN A 209 -13.66 1.08 8.99
C ASN A 209 -13.85 1.32 7.48
N ILE A 210 -14.86 2.11 7.14
CA ILE A 210 -15.07 2.64 5.78
C ILE A 210 -14.32 3.97 5.68
N GLU A 211 -13.24 4.00 4.91
CA GLU A 211 -12.45 5.22 4.67
C GLU A 211 -12.99 6.02 3.49
N LEU A 212 -13.48 7.23 3.76
CA LEU A 212 -14.04 8.16 2.75
C LEU A 212 -13.28 9.48 2.64
N ILE A 213 -12.11 9.60 3.29
CA ILE A 213 -11.25 10.77 3.16
C ILE A 213 -10.62 10.76 1.75
N ALA A 214 -11.00 11.70 0.89
CA ALA A 214 -10.63 11.71 -0.53
C ALA A 214 -9.12 11.82 -0.83
N SER A 215 -8.33 12.24 0.15
CA SER A 215 -6.86 12.35 0.06
C SER A 215 -6.13 11.13 0.61
N GLU A 216 -6.84 10.14 1.15
CA GLU A 216 -6.24 8.92 1.67
C GLU A 216 -6.29 7.78 0.65
N ASN A 217 -5.42 6.80 0.86
CA ASN A 217 -5.40 5.56 0.12
C ASN A 217 -4.60 4.49 0.88
N PHE A 218 -4.84 3.23 0.54
CA PHE A 218 -4.05 2.11 1.05
C PHE A 218 -2.96 1.75 0.03
N THR A 219 -1.70 2.03 0.38
CA THR A 219 -0.58 1.67 -0.49
C THR A 219 -0.27 0.17 -0.46
N SER A 220 0.51 -0.32 -1.43
CA SER A 220 0.85 -1.74 -1.50
C SER A 220 1.89 -2.11 -0.44
N ARG A 221 1.94 -3.41 -0.09
CA ARG A 221 2.99 -3.94 0.81
C ARG A 221 4.39 -3.73 0.21
N ALA A 222 4.55 -3.87 -1.11
CA ALA A 222 5.81 -3.60 -1.80
C ALA A 222 6.28 -2.14 -1.64
N VAL A 223 5.36 -1.16 -1.69
CA VAL A 223 5.67 0.24 -1.38
C VAL A 223 6.11 0.40 0.08
N MET A 224 5.40 -0.22 1.03
CA MET A 224 5.75 -0.18 2.46
C MET A 224 7.13 -0.82 2.74
N GLU A 225 7.46 -1.93 2.07
CA GLU A 225 8.75 -2.61 2.18
C GLU A 225 9.91 -1.71 1.70
N ALA A 226 9.74 -1.06 0.54
CA ALA A 226 10.75 -0.11 0.04
C ALA A 226 10.92 1.09 0.98
N GLN A 227 9.81 1.59 1.54
CA GLN A 227 9.78 2.70 2.49
C GLN A 227 10.53 2.38 3.80
N GLY A 228 10.43 1.14 4.30
CA GLY A 228 11.08 0.68 5.52
C GLY A 228 12.48 0.07 5.33
N SER A 229 13.14 0.32 4.20
CA SER A 229 14.40 -0.34 3.83
C SER A 229 15.65 0.38 4.34
N VAL A 230 16.81 -0.27 4.16
CA VAL A 230 18.15 0.28 4.49
C VAL A 230 18.48 1.59 3.78
N LEU A 231 17.72 1.96 2.75
CA LEU A 231 17.87 3.24 2.07
C LEU A 231 17.57 4.45 2.96
N THR A 232 16.94 4.25 4.12
CA THR A 232 16.81 5.30 5.15
C THR A 232 18.16 5.78 5.71
N ASN A 233 19.20 4.95 5.63
CA ASN A 233 20.53 5.26 6.15
C ASN A 233 21.38 6.05 5.16
N LYS A 234 20.99 6.12 3.88
CA LYS A 234 21.84 6.69 2.83
C LYS A 234 21.58 8.19 2.66
N TYR A 235 22.61 8.98 2.94
CA TYR A 235 22.66 10.40 2.63
C TYR A 235 23.23 10.61 1.22
N ALA A 236 22.46 11.20 0.30
CA ALA A 236 22.77 11.26 -1.14
C ALA A 236 22.48 12.63 -1.78
N GLU A 237 22.99 13.71 -1.18
CA GLU A 237 22.84 15.07 -1.72
C GLU A 237 23.37 15.23 -3.15
N GLY A 238 22.67 16.06 -3.93
CA GLY A 238 22.86 16.20 -5.36
C GLY A 238 21.89 15.33 -6.17
N TYR A 239 22.28 15.03 -7.40
CA TYR A 239 21.47 14.28 -8.38
C TYR A 239 22.25 13.08 -8.92
N PRO A 240 21.62 12.10 -9.59
CA PRO A 240 22.32 10.95 -10.15
C PRO A 240 23.56 11.35 -10.96
N ALA A 241 24.67 10.65 -10.74
CA ALA A 241 26.01 10.93 -11.28
C ALA A 241 26.65 12.28 -10.90
N LYS A 242 25.97 13.13 -10.11
CA LYS A 242 26.44 14.44 -9.64
C LYS A 242 26.13 14.61 -8.14
N ARG A 243 26.68 13.71 -7.33
CA ARG A 243 26.50 13.67 -5.88
C ARG A 243 27.59 14.41 -5.16
N TRP A 244 27.26 14.95 -3.99
CA TRP A 244 28.21 15.61 -3.08
C TRP A 244 29.00 14.61 -2.22
N TYR A 245 28.47 13.39 -2.08
CA TYR A 245 29.07 12.30 -1.30
C TYR A 245 29.24 11.02 -2.13
N GLY A 246 30.22 10.19 -1.76
CA GLY A 246 30.50 8.90 -2.40
C GLY A 246 29.53 7.78 -2.00
N GLY A 247 29.65 6.62 -2.67
CA GLY A 247 28.87 5.40 -2.39
C GLY A 247 27.41 5.51 -2.78
N CYS A 248 27.11 6.21 -3.88
CA CYS A 248 25.75 6.50 -4.33
C CYS A 248 25.31 5.66 -5.54
N GLU A 249 26.08 4.65 -5.93
CA GLU A 249 25.89 3.88 -7.17
C GLU A 249 24.50 3.22 -7.23
N ASN A 250 24.07 2.65 -6.10
CA ASN A 250 22.78 1.97 -5.99
C ASN A 250 21.61 2.95 -5.87
N VAL A 251 21.79 4.06 -5.15
CA VAL A 251 20.73 5.08 -4.99
C VAL A 251 20.53 5.92 -6.24
N ASP A 252 21.57 6.10 -7.04
CA ASP A 252 21.47 6.69 -8.38
C ASP A 252 20.61 5.82 -9.30
N THR A 253 20.75 4.50 -9.23
CA THR A 253 19.89 3.56 -9.96
C THR A 253 18.43 3.69 -9.51
N VAL A 254 18.19 3.73 -8.20
CA VAL A 254 16.83 3.90 -7.63
C VAL A 254 16.19 5.20 -8.08
N GLU A 255 16.89 6.33 -7.98
CA GLU A 255 16.37 7.63 -8.36
C GLU A 255 16.15 7.74 -9.88
N SER A 256 17.07 7.21 -10.68
CA SER A 256 16.93 7.18 -12.15
C SER A 256 15.71 6.35 -12.58
N LEU A 257 15.45 5.21 -11.94
CA LEU A 257 14.26 4.40 -12.19
C LEU A 257 12.98 5.16 -11.80
N ALA A 258 12.98 5.89 -10.69
CA ALA A 258 11.83 6.70 -10.29
C ALA A 258 11.53 7.80 -11.33
N ILE A 259 12.57 8.50 -11.80
CA ILE A 259 12.48 9.54 -12.83
C ILE A 259 11.95 8.96 -14.15
N ASP A 260 12.56 7.89 -14.67
CA ASP A 260 12.14 7.24 -15.93
C ASP A 260 10.67 6.82 -15.87
N ARG A 261 10.27 6.12 -14.80
CA ARG A 261 8.90 5.63 -14.64
C ARG A 261 7.89 6.78 -14.56
N ALA A 262 8.21 7.86 -13.83
CA ALA A 262 7.36 9.03 -13.77
C ALA A 262 7.23 9.75 -15.13
N LYS A 263 8.34 9.89 -15.87
CA LYS A 263 8.32 10.44 -17.24
C LYS A 263 7.43 9.61 -18.16
N ARG A 264 7.55 8.28 -18.11
CA ARG A 264 6.70 7.36 -18.89
C ARG A 264 5.23 7.43 -18.50
N LEU A 265 4.93 7.63 -17.22
CA LEU A 265 3.56 7.67 -16.72
C LEU A 265 2.82 8.94 -17.14
N PHE A 266 3.51 10.09 -17.13
CA PHE A 266 2.87 11.40 -17.33
C PHE A 266 3.27 12.10 -18.64
N GLY A 267 4.26 11.59 -19.37
CA GLY A 267 4.74 12.20 -20.62
C GLY A 267 5.52 13.50 -20.43
N ALA A 268 6.17 13.69 -19.28
CA ALA A 268 6.94 14.90 -18.97
C ALA A 268 8.36 14.86 -19.56
N GLU A 269 8.89 16.03 -19.90
CA GLU A 269 10.26 16.19 -20.38
C GLU A 269 11.27 16.03 -19.22
N HIS A 270 11.03 16.68 -18.09
CA HIS A 270 11.82 16.54 -16.87
C HIS A 270 10.95 16.19 -15.66
N VAL A 271 11.51 15.40 -14.74
CA VAL A 271 10.86 15.07 -13.46
C VAL A 271 11.89 15.11 -12.33
N ASN A 272 11.60 15.91 -11.30
CA ASN A 272 12.30 15.87 -10.03
C ASN A 272 11.48 15.06 -9.00
N VAL A 273 12.06 13.95 -8.53
CA VAL A 273 11.41 13.01 -7.60
C VAL A 273 11.80 13.21 -6.13
N GLN A 274 12.64 14.21 -5.82
CA GLN A 274 13.16 14.44 -4.49
C GLN A 274 12.25 15.19 -3.50
N PRO A 275 11.17 15.93 -3.88
CA PRO A 275 10.34 16.61 -2.89
C PRO A 275 9.79 15.65 -1.81
N HIS A 276 9.96 15.99 -0.53
CA HIS A 276 9.51 15.12 0.56
C HIS A 276 7.99 15.15 0.74
N SER A 277 7.32 16.17 0.19
CA SER A 277 5.86 16.34 0.24
C SER A 277 5.33 17.14 -0.96
N GLY A 278 4.01 17.16 -1.14
CA GLY A 278 3.38 18.02 -2.16
C GLY A 278 3.61 19.51 -1.91
N SER A 279 3.57 19.95 -0.64
CA SER A 279 3.83 21.35 -0.29
C SER A 279 5.24 21.79 -0.66
N GLN A 280 6.24 20.92 -0.50
CA GLN A 280 7.61 21.21 -0.95
C GLN A 280 7.76 21.16 -2.48
N ALA A 281 7.02 20.29 -3.17
CA ALA A 281 6.99 20.31 -4.63
C ALA A 281 6.43 21.65 -5.15
N ASN A 282 5.36 22.16 -4.54
CA ASN A 282 4.78 23.46 -4.88
C ASN A 282 5.75 24.60 -4.53
N MET A 283 6.42 24.52 -3.38
CA MET A 283 7.44 25.49 -2.96
C MET A 283 8.59 25.57 -3.96
N ALA A 284 9.06 24.42 -4.48
CA ALA A 284 10.12 24.39 -5.49
C ALA A 284 9.72 25.16 -6.75
N VAL A 285 8.50 24.99 -7.26
CA VAL A 285 8.01 25.74 -8.43
C VAL A 285 7.93 27.24 -8.14
N TYR A 286 7.26 27.62 -7.05
CA TYR A 286 7.10 29.03 -6.69
C TYR A 286 8.44 29.74 -6.47
N PHE A 287 9.36 29.15 -5.71
CA PHE A 287 10.64 29.79 -5.40
C PHE A 287 11.60 29.80 -6.58
N SER A 288 11.45 28.86 -7.53
CA SER A 288 12.24 28.88 -8.77
C SER A 288 11.82 29.99 -9.71
N MET A 289 10.52 30.31 -9.76
CA MET A 289 9.94 31.12 -10.83
C MET A 289 9.48 32.51 -10.39
N LEU A 290 9.22 32.71 -9.09
CA LEU A 290 8.66 33.94 -8.56
C LEU A 290 9.58 34.60 -7.56
N LYS A 291 9.50 35.92 -7.51
CA LYS A 291 10.09 36.78 -6.47
C LYS A 291 9.04 37.08 -5.40
N VAL A 292 9.50 37.32 -4.18
CA VAL A 292 8.62 37.81 -3.11
C VAL A 292 7.93 39.10 -3.57
N GLY A 293 6.62 39.17 -3.38
CA GLY A 293 5.76 40.26 -3.83
C GLY A 293 5.17 40.08 -5.22
N ASP A 294 5.61 39.09 -6.01
CA ASP A 294 4.98 38.78 -7.30
C ASP A 294 3.51 38.40 -7.12
N LYS A 295 2.71 38.70 -8.14
CA LYS A 295 1.27 38.42 -8.14
C LYS A 295 1.00 36.99 -8.59
N ILE A 296 0.15 36.28 -7.86
CA ILE A 296 -0.36 34.96 -8.24
C ILE A 296 -1.88 34.96 -8.30
N LEU A 297 -2.42 34.23 -9.27
CA LEU A 297 -3.86 34.03 -9.44
C LEU A 297 -4.21 32.56 -9.18
N THR A 298 -5.01 32.30 -8.16
CA THR A 298 -5.23 30.94 -7.64
C THR A 298 -6.69 30.65 -7.33
N MET A 299 -7.07 29.37 -7.19
CA MET A 299 -8.43 29.00 -6.82
C MET A 299 -8.72 29.34 -5.36
N ASN A 300 -9.86 29.96 -5.09
CA ASN A 300 -10.32 30.21 -3.72
C ASN A 300 -10.44 28.89 -2.93
N LEU A 301 -9.93 28.88 -1.69
CA LEU A 301 -9.97 27.71 -0.81
C LEU A 301 -11.41 27.22 -0.56
N ALA A 302 -12.35 28.15 -0.32
CA ALA A 302 -13.76 27.81 -0.08
C ALA A 302 -14.44 27.19 -1.32
N HIS A 303 -13.88 27.41 -2.51
CA HIS A 303 -14.41 26.89 -3.76
C HIS A 303 -13.68 25.62 -4.23
N GLY A 304 -12.76 25.08 -3.42
CA GLY A 304 -12.06 23.81 -3.70
C GLY A 304 -10.54 23.92 -3.87
N GLY A 305 -9.93 25.10 -3.67
CA GLY A 305 -8.48 25.29 -3.73
C GLY A 305 -7.68 24.53 -2.66
N HIS A 306 -6.37 24.76 -2.59
CA HIS A 306 -5.50 24.17 -1.57
C HIS A 306 -4.73 25.25 -0.79
N LEU A 307 -4.33 24.94 0.45
CA LEU A 307 -3.61 25.87 1.33
C LEU A 307 -2.33 26.43 0.69
N THR A 308 -1.62 25.63 -0.11
CA THR A 308 -0.38 26.03 -0.77
C THR A 308 -0.59 26.93 -1.99
N HIS A 309 -1.84 27.22 -2.34
CA HIS A 309 -2.19 28.07 -3.48
C HIS A 309 -2.52 29.49 -3.01
N GLY A 310 -1.78 30.00 -2.02
CA GLY A 310 -1.89 31.39 -1.57
C GLY A 310 -2.69 31.62 -0.28
N HIS A 311 -2.95 30.59 0.54
CA HIS A 311 -3.60 30.82 1.84
C HIS A 311 -2.67 31.66 2.75
N PRO A 312 -3.16 32.70 3.48
CA PRO A 312 -2.30 33.61 4.26
C PRO A 312 -1.43 32.94 5.33
N ALA A 313 -1.86 31.80 5.86
CA ALA A 313 -1.07 31.02 6.82
C ALA A 313 0.09 30.22 6.17
N ASN A 314 0.04 29.99 4.86
CA ASN A 314 1.03 29.22 4.10
C ASN A 314 2.14 30.15 3.55
N PHE A 315 3.32 29.59 3.22
CA PHE A 315 4.42 30.37 2.62
C PHE A 315 3.98 31.15 1.37
N SER A 316 3.13 30.55 0.54
CA SER A 316 2.63 31.16 -0.70
C SER A 316 1.82 32.43 -0.43
N GLY A 317 0.92 32.41 0.55
CA GLY A 317 0.14 33.61 0.94
C GLY A 317 0.94 34.62 1.76
N LYS A 318 2.03 34.20 2.40
CA LYS A 318 2.95 35.12 3.11
C LYS A 318 3.86 35.88 2.16
N PHE A 319 4.28 35.26 1.06
CA PHE A 319 5.33 35.81 0.20
C PHE A 319 4.84 36.44 -1.09
N TYR A 320 3.64 36.08 -1.57
CA TYR A 320 3.13 36.56 -2.86
C TYR A 320 1.84 37.39 -2.69
N GLN A 321 1.56 38.24 -3.67
CA GLN A 321 0.30 38.97 -3.75
C GLN A 321 -0.76 38.06 -4.37
N VAL A 322 -1.70 37.58 -3.56
CA VAL A 322 -2.67 36.56 -3.99
C VAL A 322 -3.96 37.20 -4.45
N THR A 323 -4.41 36.84 -5.64
CA THR A 323 -5.78 37.08 -6.11
C THR A 323 -6.47 35.75 -6.38
N HIS A 324 -7.77 35.66 -6.08
CA HIS A 324 -8.51 34.41 -6.20
C HIS A 324 -9.53 34.41 -7.34
N TYR A 325 -9.55 33.35 -8.14
CA TYR A 325 -10.70 32.99 -8.97
C TYR A 325 -11.57 31.94 -8.28
N GLY A 326 -12.77 31.73 -8.78
CA GLY A 326 -13.76 30.87 -8.15
C GLY A 326 -14.65 30.13 -9.14
N VAL A 327 -15.71 29.55 -8.58
CA VAL A 327 -16.77 28.91 -9.34
C VAL A 327 -17.93 29.88 -9.55
N ALA A 328 -18.69 29.70 -10.63
CA ALA A 328 -19.95 30.41 -10.84
C ALA A 328 -21.01 29.88 -9.87
N GLU A 329 -21.75 30.79 -9.22
CA GLU A 329 -22.75 30.48 -8.18
C GLU A 329 -23.82 29.48 -8.65
N LYS A 330 -24.24 29.57 -9.92
CA LYS A 330 -25.32 28.73 -10.46
C LYS A 330 -24.88 27.32 -10.85
N THR A 331 -23.65 27.15 -11.31
CA THR A 331 -23.17 25.89 -11.87
C THR A 331 -22.19 25.17 -10.97
N GLU A 332 -21.63 25.89 -9.99
CA GLU A 332 -20.54 25.43 -9.11
C GLU A 332 -19.32 24.91 -9.89
N GLN A 333 -19.15 25.41 -11.13
CA GLN A 333 -18.02 25.13 -11.99
C GLN A 333 -17.15 26.37 -12.11
N ILE A 334 -15.85 26.19 -12.32
CA ILE A 334 -14.91 27.30 -12.53
C ILE A 334 -15.45 28.22 -13.63
N ASP A 335 -15.55 29.51 -13.31
CA ASP A 335 -15.92 30.53 -14.27
C ASP A 335 -14.67 30.98 -15.04
N TYR A 336 -14.41 30.31 -16.17
CA TYR A 336 -13.22 30.56 -16.98
C TYR A 336 -13.21 31.96 -17.62
N ASP A 337 -14.37 32.55 -17.88
CA ASP A 337 -14.45 33.90 -18.47
C ASP A 337 -14.18 34.96 -17.42
N ALA A 338 -14.70 34.78 -16.19
CA ALA A 338 -14.34 35.62 -15.06
C ALA A 338 -12.85 35.46 -14.69
N LEU A 339 -12.30 34.23 -14.75
CA LEU A 339 -10.88 33.96 -14.56
C LEU A 339 -10.04 34.72 -15.59
N GLU A 340 -10.41 34.67 -16.88
CA GLU A 340 -9.71 35.38 -17.95
C GLU A 340 -9.73 36.90 -17.76
N LYS A 341 -10.91 37.47 -17.44
CA LYS A 341 -11.04 38.89 -17.13
C LYS A 341 -10.11 39.29 -15.97
N LEU A 342 -10.14 38.52 -14.89
CA LEU A 342 -9.33 38.78 -13.70
C LEU A 342 -7.83 38.63 -13.99
N ALA A 343 -7.42 37.67 -14.81
CA ALA A 343 -6.05 37.49 -15.24
C ALA A 343 -5.54 38.70 -16.04
N ASN A 344 -6.38 39.24 -16.95
CA ASN A 344 -6.05 40.43 -17.73
C ASN A 344 -5.96 41.71 -16.89
N GLU A 345 -6.81 41.85 -15.88
CA GLU A 345 -6.80 42.99 -14.96
C GLU A 345 -5.61 42.94 -13.99
N THR A 346 -5.33 41.76 -13.42
CA THR A 346 -4.32 41.60 -12.36
C THR A 346 -2.91 41.45 -12.91
N LYS A 347 -2.79 40.88 -14.12
CA LYS A 347 -1.53 40.49 -14.78
C LYS A 347 -0.63 39.69 -13.84
N PRO A 348 -1.05 38.48 -13.41
CA PRO A 348 -0.29 37.69 -12.47
C PRO A 348 0.99 37.17 -13.14
N ALA A 349 2.06 36.99 -12.36
CA ALA A 349 3.25 36.31 -12.84
C ALA A 349 2.98 34.81 -13.06
N MET A 350 2.05 34.23 -12.31
CA MET A 350 1.66 32.83 -12.39
C MET A 350 0.19 32.62 -12.11
N ILE A 351 -0.45 31.78 -12.93
CA ILE A 351 -1.76 31.19 -12.65
C ILE A 351 -1.52 29.80 -12.07
N THR A 352 -2.02 29.56 -10.86
CA THR A 352 -1.99 28.23 -10.23
C THR A 352 -3.39 27.61 -10.30
N ALA A 353 -3.49 26.41 -10.85
CA ALA A 353 -4.73 25.64 -10.85
C ALA A 353 -4.51 24.21 -10.35
N GLY A 354 -5.58 23.57 -9.91
CA GLY A 354 -5.53 22.37 -9.09
C GLY A 354 -6.47 22.53 -7.91
N ALA A 355 -7.02 21.42 -7.42
CA ALA A 355 -8.05 21.46 -6.40
C ALA A 355 -7.93 20.31 -5.40
N SER A 356 -8.31 20.61 -4.16
CA SER A 356 -8.49 19.61 -3.09
C SER A 356 -9.93 19.08 -3.06
N ALA A 357 -10.89 19.93 -3.42
CA ALA A 357 -12.31 19.66 -3.30
C ALA A 357 -13.11 20.28 -4.46
N TYR A 358 -12.80 19.89 -5.70
CA TYR A 358 -13.55 20.27 -6.90
C TYR A 358 -13.97 19.02 -7.68
N PRO A 359 -15.27 18.70 -7.79
CA PRO A 359 -15.76 17.40 -8.28
C PRO A 359 -15.95 17.35 -9.82
N ARG A 360 -15.24 18.21 -10.56
CA ARG A 360 -15.36 18.35 -12.01
C ARG A 360 -13.99 18.36 -12.67
N THR A 361 -13.98 18.13 -13.97
CA THR A 361 -12.77 18.17 -14.79
C THR A 361 -12.29 19.61 -14.96
N LEU A 362 -10.97 19.80 -14.91
CA LEU A 362 -10.32 21.07 -15.24
C LEU A 362 -10.05 21.16 -16.75
N ASP A 363 -10.43 22.27 -17.37
CA ASP A 363 -10.09 22.58 -18.76
C ASP A 363 -8.66 23.17 -18.84
N PHE A 364 -7.67 22.29 -18.98
CA PHE A 364 -6.27 22.69 -19.10
C PHE A 364 -5.95 23.49 -20.38
N PRO A 365 -6.49 23.16 -21.57
CA PRO A 365 -6.37 24.01 -22.75
C PRO A 365 -6.86 25.44 -22.50
N ARG A 366 -8.02 25.62 -21.86
CA ARG A 366 -8.55 26.96 -21.54
C ARG A 366 -7.66 27.71 -20.55
N LEU A 367 -7.16 27.03 -19.52
CA LEU A 367 -6.20 27.63 -18.58
C LEU A 367 -4.90 28.06 -19.28
N ARG A 368 -4.38 27.26 -20.21
CA ARG A 368 -3.20 27.61 -21.02
C ARG A 368 -3.45 28.87 -21.83
N HIS A 369 -4.58 28.93 -22.54
CA HIS A 369 -4.95 30.11 -23.34
C HIS A 369 -4.97 31.38 -22.49
N ILE A 370 -5.58 31.33 -21.30
CA ILE A 370 -5.68 32.47 -20.40
C ILE A 370 -4.29 32.90 -19.91
N ALA A 371 -3.46 31.93 -19.50
CA ALA A 371 -2.09 32.21 -19.05
C ALA A 371 -1.27 32.88 -20.15
N ASP A 372 -1.34 32.38 -21.38
CA ASP A 372 -0.65 32.96 -22.54
C ASP A 372 -1.14 34.38 -22.87
N ALA A 373 -2.46 34.59 -22.84
CA ALA A 373 -3.07 35.88 -23.17
C ALA A 373 -2.61 37.01 -22.22
N CYS A 374 -2.43 36.71 -20.93
CA CYS A 374 -1.94 37.69 -19.95
C CYS A 374 -0.43 37.62 -19.68
N GLY A 375 0.31 36.70 -20.34
CA GLY A 375 1.75 36.52 -20.17
C GLY A 375 2.18 35.86 -18.85
N ALA A 376 1.30 35.09 -18.20
CA ALA A 376 1.58 34.39 -16.96
C ALA A 376 2.14 32.97 -17.21
N LEU A 377 2.92 32.45 -16.25
CA LEU A 377 3.25 31.02 -16.20
C LEU A 377 2.03 30.21 -15.76
N LEU A 378 1.80 29.04 -16.36
CA LEU A 378 0.79 28.09 -15.87
C LEU A 378 1.43 27.01 -15.01
N PHE A 379 0.96 26.92 -13.77
CA PHE A 379 1.35 25.90 -12.81
C PHE A 379 0.13 25.07 -12.39
N ILE A 380 0.15 23.75 -12.64
CA ILE A 380 -0.91 22.82 -12.24
C ILE A 380 -0.48 21.93 -11.08
N ASP A 381 -1.24 21.92 -9.99
CA ASP A 381 -1.15 20.93 -8.92
C ASP A 381 -2.21 19.84 -9.14
N MET A 382 -1.78 18.66 -9.60
CA MET A 382 -2.67 17.53 -9.88
C MET A 382 -2.78 16.53 -8.72
N ALA A 383 -2.36 16.90 -7.49
CA ALA A 383 -2.22 15.99 -6.35
C ALA A 383 -3.36 14.98 -6.15
N HIS A 384 -4.62 15.44 -6.19
CA HIS A 384 -5.79 14.57 -5.98
C HIS A 384 -6.08 13.66 -7.17
N VAL A 385 -5.82 14.11 -8.39
CA VAL A 385 -6.20 13.41 -9.63
C VAL A 385 -5.04 12.68 -10.31
N ALA A 386 -3.83 12.69 -9.74
CA ALA A 386 -2.65 12.11 -10.37
C ALA A 386 -2.80 10.63 -10.76
N GLY A 387 -3.44 9.82 -9.91
CA GLY A 387 -3.78 8.44 -10.26
C GLY A 387 -4.78 8.36 -11.41
N LEU A 388 -5.79 9.23 -11.43
CA LEU A 388 -6.78 9.30 -12.50
C LEU A 388 -6.16 9.74 -13.83
N VAL A 389 -5.22 10.70 -13.81
CA VAL A 389 -4.44 11.11 -14.98
C VAL A 389 -3.59 9.94 -15.50
N ALA A 390 -2.83 9.29 -14.62
CA ALA A 390 -2.03 8.10 -14.96
C ALA A 390 -2.89 6.94 -15.50
N GLY A 391 -4.09 6.77 -14.96
CA GLY A 391 -5.06 5.75 -15.36
C GLY A 391 -5.93 6.10 -16.58
N GLY A 392 -5.75 7.30 -17.16
CA GLY A 392 -6.53 7.78 -18.30
C GLY A 392 -8.01 8.09 -18.00
N GLN A 393 -8.35 8.31 -16.73
CA GLN A 393 -9.71 8.65 -16.27
C GLN A 393 -9.92 10.15 -16.02
N HIS A 394 -8.87 10.96 -16.13
CA HIS A 394 -8.91 12.42 -16.09
C HIS A 394 -7.97 12.97 -17.18
N PRO A 395 -8.30 14.09 -17.85
CA PRO A 395 -7.39 14.74 -18.79
C PRO A 395 -6.01 15.01 -18.19
N SER A 396 -4.98 14.95 -19.04
CA SER A 396 -3.62 15.28 -18.64
C SER A 396 -3.39 16.80 -18.68
N PRO A 397 -2.76 17.41 -17.67
CA PRO A 397 -2.29 18.79 -17.73
C PRO A 397 -1.05 18.97 -18.63
N ILE A 398 -0.40 17.88 -19.04
CA ILE A 398 0.72 17.88 -19.98
C ILE A 398 0.15 17.58 -21.38
N PRO A 399 0.44 18.41 -22.41
CA PRO A 399 1.49 19.43 -22.48
C PRO A 399 1.04 20.88 -22.17
N HIS A 400 -0.14 21.07 -21.57
CA HIS A 400 -0.73 22.41 -21.41
C HIS A 400 -0.06 23.28 -20.33
N ALA A 401 0.65 22.71 -19.35
CA ALA A 401 1.27 23.47 -18.26
C ALA A 401 2.80 23.41 -18.30
N GLN A 402 3.46 24.56 -18.06
CA GLN A 402 4.92 24.62 -17.93
C GLN A 402 5.41 23.83 -16.71
N PHE A 403 4.61 23.82 -15.64
CA PHE A 403 4.89 23.13 -14.39
C PHE A 403 3.69 22.31 -13.95
N VAL A 404 3.95 21.06 -13.57
CA VAL A 404 2.96 20.19 -12.93
C VAL A 404 3.56 19.64 -11.66
N THR A 405 2.87 19.76 -10.53
CA THR A 405 3.25 19.08 -9.29
C THR A 405 2.20 18.04 -8.92
N THR A 406 2.64 17.05 -8.15
CA THR A 406 1.70 16.13 -7.52
C THR A 406 2.26 15.53 -6.25
N THR A 407 1.36 15.12 -5.36
CA THR A 407 1.65 14.13 -4.32
C THR A 407 1.64 12.72 -4.88
N THR A 408 2.30 11.79 -4.20
CA THR A 408 2.35 10.38 -4.61
C THR A 408 1.40 9.45 -3.85
N HIS A 409 0.78 9.89 -2.74
CA HIS A 409 0.02 9.02 -1.81
C HIS A 409 -1.50 8.96 -2.01
N LYS A 410 -2.09 9.89 -2.77
CA LYS A 410 -3.55 10.00 -2.94
C LYS A 410 -4.06 8.94 -3.93
N SER A 411 -4.74 9.36 -5.01
CA SER A 411 -5.19 8.46 -6.08
C SER A 411 -4.05 7.66 -6.74
N LEU A 412 -2.80 8.15 -6.68
CA LEU A 412 -1.62 7.45 -7.19
C LEU A 412 -1.15 6.29 -6.30
N ARG A 413 -1.64 6.21 -5.05
CA ARG A 413 -1.49 5.05 -4.14
C ARG A 413 -0.05 4.67 -3.77
N GLY A 414 0.87 5.63 -3.79
CA GLY A 414 2.28 5.48 -3.39
C GLY A 414 2.58 5.93 -1.96
N PRO A 415 3.87 6.12 -1.62
CA PRO A 415 4.26 6.65 -0.31
C PRO A 415 3.91 8.14 -0.19
N ARG A 416 3.96 8.68 1.03
CA ARG A 416 3.93 10.14 1.23
C ARG A 416 5.16 10.77 0.59
N GLY A 417 4.95 11.82 -0.19
CA GLY A 417 5.97 12.38 -1.08
C GLY A 417 5.35 13.35 -2.09
N GLY A 418 6.21 14.12 -2.77
CA GLY A 418 5.84 14.93 -3.93
C GLY A 418 6.81 14.75 -5.10
N ILE A 419 6.39 15.15 -6.29
CA ILE A 419 7.26 15.27 -7.48
C ILE A 419 6.93 16.57 -8.22
N VAL A 420 7.93 17.09 -8.94
CA VAL A 420 7.76 18.21 -9.88
C VAL A 420 8.01 17.66 -11.28
N LEU A 421 7.09 17.95 -12.21
CA LEU A 421 7.25 17.71 -13.64
C LEU A 421 7.30 19.07 -14.34
N CYS A 422 8.18 19.24 -15.31
CA CYS A 422 8.28 20.49 -16.07
C CYS A 422 8.82 20.28 -17.47
N GLU A 423 8.71 21.32 -18.29
CA GLU A 423 9.45 21.42 -19.55
C GLU A 423 10.97 21.43 -19.29
N GLU A 424 11.75 20.87 -20.21
CA GLU A 424 13.20 20.68 -20.09
C GLU A 424 13.94 21.98 -19.80
N LYS A 425 13.50 23.10 -20.41
CA LYS A 425 14.13 24.42 -20.24
C LYS A 425 14.13 24.92 -18.79
N TYR A 426 13.26 24.39 -17.94
CA TYR A 426 13.17 24.74 -16.51
C TYR A 426 13.85 23.72 -15.58
N ALA A 427 14.33 22.58 -16.11
CA ALA A 427 14.85 21.46 -15.32
C ALA A 427 15.93 21.90 -14.32
N LYS A 428 16.95 22.63 -14.80
CA LYS A 428 18.05 23.11 -13.96
C LYS A 428 17.58 24.05 -12.82
N GLN A 429 16.60 24.92 -13.08
CA GLN A 429 16.10 25.86 -12.06
C GLN A 429 15.32 25.11 -10.98
N ILE A 430 14.43 24.19 -11.37
CA ILE A 430 13.69 23.33 -10.44
C ILE A 430 14.65 22.49 -9.60
N ASP A 431 15.61 21.82 -10.24
CA ASP A 431 16.57 20.96 -9.54
C ASP A 431 17.41 21.76 -8.55
N SER A 432 17.94 22.92 -8.95
CA SER A 432 18.72 23.78 -8.05
C SER A 432 17.89 24.31 -6.88
N MET A 433 16.59 24.53 -7.10
CA MET A 433 15.70 25.01 -6.04
C MET A 433 15.32 23.89 -5.08
N VAL A 434 15.05 22.68 -5.55
CA VAL A 434 14.80 21.53 -4.67
C VAL A 434 16.03 21.26 -3.81
N PHE A 435 17.21 21.18 -4.43
CA PHE A 435 18.49 21.04 -3.74
C PHE A 435 19.58 21.84 -4.49
N PRO A 436 20.33 22.72 -3.80
CA PRO A 436 20.36 22.95 -2.35
C PRO A 436 19.36 24.00 -1.84
N GLY A 437 18.39 24.46 -2.65
CA GLY A 437 17.54 25.60 -2.29
C GLY A 437 16.65 25.39 -1.07
N ILE A 438 15.73 24.42 -1.09
CA ILE A 438 14.70 24.25 -0.05
C ILE A 438 14.78 22.91 0.72
N GLN A 439 15.62 21.97 0.29
CA GLN A 439 15.86 20.69 0.96
C GLN A 439 17.35 20.40 1.10
N GLY A 440 17.69 19.53 2.06
CA GLY A 440 19.00 18.86 2.15
C GLY A 440 18.98 17.50 1.45
N GLY A 441 19.46 16.45 2.11
CA GLY A 441 19.49 15.09 1.56
C GLY A 441 18.12 14.54 1.09
N PRO A 442 18.07 13.87 -0.08
CA PRO A 442 16.86 13.19 -0.54
C PRO A 442 16.55 11.97 0.34
N LEU A 443 15.25 11.72 0.57
CA LEU A 443 14.80 10.53 1.31
C LEU A 443 14.80 9.31 0.37
N MET A 444 15.94 8.62 0.25
CA MET A 444 16.13 7.56 -0.74
C MET A 444 15.16 6.37 -0.58
N HIS A 445 14.76 6.04 0.65
CA HIS A 445 13.73 5.04 0.93
C HIS A 445 12.35 5.46 0.40
N VAL A 446 12.00 6.75 0.49
CA VAL A 446 10.78 7.30 -0.11
C VAL A 446 10.87 7.29 -1.63
N ILE A 447 12.02 7.66 -2.21
CA ILE A 447 12.22 7.63 -3.67
C ILE A 447 12.11 6.20 -4.21
N ALA A 448 12.65 5.20 -3.50
CA ALA A 448 12.46 3.80 -3.85
C ALA A 448 10.98 3.40 -3.81
N ALA A 449 10.27 3.76 -2.75
CA ALA A 449 8.85 3.51 -2.61
C ALA A 449 8.02 4.23 -3.72
N LYS A 450 8.41 5.44 -4.13
CA LYS A 450 7.85 6.13 -5.32
C LYS A 450 8.11 5.34 -6.59
N ALA A 451 9.33 4.82 -6.78
CA ALA A 451 9.67 4.02 -7.95
C ALA A 451 8.80 2.74 -8.06
N VAL A 452 8.53 2.08 -6.94
CA VAL A 452 7.62 0.91 -6.88
C VAL A 452 6.19 1.33 -7.24
N CYS A 453 5.68 2.40 -6.61
CA CYS A 453 4.37 2.97 -6.93
C CYS A 453 4.21 3.29 -8.42
N PHE A 454 5.20 3.92 -9.04
CA PHE A 454 5.15 4.23 -10.48
C PHE A 454 5.20 2.98 -11.35
N HIS A 455 5.94 1.95 -10.94
CA HIS A 455 5.94 0.66 -11.63
C HIS A 455 4.57 -0.01 -11.59
N GLU A 456 3.90 -0.01 -10.44
CA GLU A 456 2.53 -0.49 -10.29
C GLU A 456 1.56 0.33 -11.15
N ALA A 457 1.70 1.66 -11.16
CA ALA A 457 0.86 2.56 -11.93
C ALA A 457 1.01 2.39 -13.45
N LEU A 458 2.17 1.90 -13.92
CA LEU A 458 2.41 1.55 -15.32
C LEU A 458 1.72 0.25 -15.74
N GLN A 459 1.21 -0.57 -14.80
CA GLN A 459 0.57 -1.84 -15.14
C GLN A 459 -0.90 -1.64 -15.60
N PRO A 460 -1.41 -2.48 -16.51
CA PRO A 460 -2.79 -2.39 -17.00
C PRO A 460 -3.85 -2.42 -15.88
N GLN A 461 -3.61 -3.21 -14.82
CA GLN A 461 -4.51 -3.36 -13.68
C GLN A 461 -4.73 -2.04 -12.93
N PHE A 462 -3.75 -1.13 -12.97
CA PHE A 462 -3.91 0.18 -12.36
C PHE A 462 -4.95 1.04 -13.09
N ARG A 463 -5.03 0.93 -14.43
CA ARG A 463 -6.06 1.64 -15.22
C ARG A 463 -7.46 1.15 -14.86
N GLU A 464 -7.63 -0.16 -14.72
CA GLU A 464 -8.91 -0.74 -14.28
C GLU A 464 -9.27 -0.30 -12.86
N TYR A 465 -8.29 -0.25 -11.94
CA TYR A 465 -8.49 0.31 -10.60
C TYR A 465 -9.00 1.77 -10.65
N GLN A 466 -8.36 2.64 -11.44
CA GLN A 466 -8.79 4.05 -11.55
C GLN A 466 -10.19 4.19 -12.19
N LYS A 467 -10.52 3.34 -13.18
CA LYS A 467 -11.87 3.28 -13.74
C LYS A 467 -12.90 2.86 -12.69
N GLN A 468 -12.56 1.92 -11.82
CA GLN A 468 -13.41 1.51 -10.72
C GLN A 468 -13.59 2.63 -9.69
N VAL A 469 -12.55 3.42 -9.40
CA VAL A 469 -12.64 4.61 -8.52
C VAL A 469 -13.70 5.59 -9.04
N VAL A 470 -13.66 5.95 -10.32
CA VAL A 470 -14.66 6.86 -10.92
C VAL A 470 -16.07 6.24 -10.89
N THR A 471 -16.17 4.94 -11.16
CA THR A 471 -17.45 4.21 -11.11
C THR A 471 -18.06 4.24 -9.71
N ASN A 472 -17.25 3.97 -8.68
CA ASN A 472 -17.68 4.00 -7.29
C ASN A 472 -18.09 5.41 -6.84
N ALA A 473 -17.34 6.44 -7.23
CA ALA A 473 -17.69 7.83 -6.93
C ALA A 473 -19.05 8.23 -7.53
N LYS A 474 -19.33 7.82 -8.77
CA LYS A 474 -20.64 8.03 -9.42
C LYS A 474 -21.75 7.28 -8.70
N ALA A 475 -21.51 6.04 -8.30
CA ALA A 475 -22.49 5.23 -7.57
C ALA A 475 -22.80 5.85 -6.19
N LEU A 476 -21.78 6.31 -5.46
CA LEU A 476 -21.95 7.01 -4.19
C LEU A 476 -22.76 8.30 -4.37
N ALA A 477 -22.40 9.14 -5.35
CA ALA A 477 -23.12 10.37 -5.65
C ALA A 477 -24.59 10.09 -6.00
N ALA A 478 -24.87 9.10 -6.85
CA ALA A 478 -26.23 8.71 -7.21
C ALA A 478 -27.02 8.18 -5.99
N GLY A 479 -26.36 7.42 -5.11
CA GLY A 479 -26.95 6.95 -3.86
C GLY A 479 -27.30 8.10 -2.92
N LEU A 480 -26.37 9.05 -2.73
CA LEU A 480 -26.61 10.25 -1.93
C LEU A 480 -27.77 11.06 -2.52
N SER A 481 -27.72 11.46 -3.80
CA SER A 481 -28.79 12.26 -4.42
C SER A 481 -30.18 11.63 -4.37
N LYS A 482 -30.27 10.30 -4.28
CA LYS A 482 -31.56 9.61 -4.10
C LYS A 482 -32.11 9.74 -2.67
N HIS A 483 -31.23 9.97 -1.69
CA HIS A 483 -31.51 9.92 -0.26
C HIS A 483 -31.24 11.23 0.52
N GLY A 484 -30.59 12.23 -0.09
CA GLY A 484 -30.28 13.56 0.49
C GLY A 484 -28.96 14.13 -0.01
#